data_AF-A0A7V9PC90-F1
#
_entry.id   AF-A0A7V9PC90-F1
#
_cell.length_a   1.000
_cell.length_b   1.000
_cell.length_c   1.000
_cell.angle_alpha   90.00
_cell.angle_beta   90.00
_cell.angle_gamma   90.00
#
_symmetry.space_group_name_H-M   'P 1'
#
loop_
_entity.id
_entity.type
_entity.pdbx_description
1 polymer ?
#
loop_
_entity_poly.entity_id
_entity_poly.type
_entity_poly.pdbx_seq_one_letter_code
_entity_poly.pdbx_strand_id
1 'polypeptide(L)'
;MKQLDITKQNVAVEKVLENTENPRHRYLLQSYLRHRYLESAGRWEEILDPALTIEHPYYRFSLIAQGRFALDGREQVAALYGHWTATDQCVFYVEDETVAVGDHMVVGRGIGYQQTLGSELATGGVDADEHAMYLTKSHICMVWTYDDRCRLIGEDVWEFDDAERAYIKLDPSDVLTAEQAGKLLEPFIKPLPPFDDSLLPA
;
A
#
# COMPACT_ATOMS: atom_id res chain seq x y z
N MET A 1 -20.32 -10.28 6.66
CA MET A 1 -19.05 -9.61 7.03
C MET A 1 -19.31 -8.12 7.04
N LYS A 2 -18.61 -7.32 7.85
CA LYS A 2 -18.71 -5.86 7.73
C LYS A 2 -18.08 -5.48 6.39
N GLN A 3 -18.80 -4.74 5.54
CA GLN A 3 -18.23 -4.20 4.30
C GLN A 3 -17.08 -3.27 4.69
N LEU A 4 -15.89 -3.52 4.15
CA LEU A 4 -14.71 -2.70 4.43
C LEU A 4 -14.84 -1.37 3.69
N ASP A 5 -14.63 -0.27 4.41
CA ASP A 5 -14.72 1.07 3.86
C ASP A 5 -13.32 1.54 3.44
N ILE A 6 -13.10 1.70 2.15
CA ILE A 6 -11.80 2.09 1.60
C ILE A 6 -11.34 3.46 2.10
N THR A 7 -12.28 4.34 2.48
CA THR A 7 -11.95 5.66 3.05
C THR A 7 -11.41 5.57 4.47
N LYS A 8 -11.41 4.38 5.09
CA LYS A 8 -10.87 4.12 6.43
C LYS A 8 -9.53 3.40 6.42
N GLN A 9 -9.00 3.06 5.25
CA GLN A 9 -7.77 2.31 5.07
C GLN A 9 -6.55 2.90 5.81
N ASN A 10 -6.47 4.22 5.95
CA ASN A 10 -5.27 4.92 6.45
C ASN A 10 -5.47 5.60 7.82
N VAL A 11 -6.54 5.29 8.54
CA VAL A 11 -6.89 5.95 9.82
C VAL A 11 -5.77 5.86 10.87
N ALA A 12 -4.99 4.77 10.91
CA ALA A 12 -3.88 4.64 11.83
C ALA A 12 -2.76 5.66 11.52
N VAL A 13 -2.43 5.83 10.26
CA VAL A 13 -1.42 6.79 9.79
C VAL A 13 -1.87 8.23 10.08
N GLU A 14 -3.14 8.55 9.83
CA GLU A 14 -3.73 9.86 10.12
C GLU A 14 -3.59 10.22 11.61
N LYS A 15 -3.89 9.28 12.51
CA LYS A 15 -3.71 9.48 13.96
C LYS A 15 -2.25 9.69 14.35
N VAL A 16 -1.31 8.96 13.75
CA VAL A 16 0.12 9.19 14.02
C VAL A 16 0.53 10.58 13.52
N LEU A 17 0.08 11.00 12.33
CA LEU A 17 0.37 12.32 11.78
C LEU A 17 -0.20 13.45 12.66
N GLU A 18 -1.40 13.31 13.20
CA GLU A 18 -2.01 14.29 14.10
C GLU A 18 -1.18 14.51 15.38
N ASN A 19 -0.53 13.45 15.88
CA ASN A 19 0.26 13.49 17.12
C ASN A 19 1.77 13.68 16.89
N THR A 20 2.22 13.86 15.65
CA THR A 20 3.64 14.04 15.32
C THR A 20 4.00 15.52 15.22
N GLU A 21 4.99 15.96 16.00
CA GLU A 21 5.46 17.36 15.97
C GLU A 21 6.67 17.56 15.04
N ASN A 22 7.57 16.59 14.94
CA ASN A 22 8.79 16.71 14.12
C ASN A 22 8.42 16.97 12.64
N PRO A 23 8.89 18.08 12.04
CA PRO A 23 8.46 18.49 10.70
C PRO A 23 8.83 17.47 9.61
N ARG A 24 10.00 16.83 9.71
CA ARG A 24 10.43 15.76 8.80
C ARG A 24 9.52 14.54 8.92
N HIS A 25 9.21 14.10 10.13
CA HIS A 25 8.33 12.95 10.35
C HIS A 25 6.92 13.20 9.84
N ARG A 26 6.40 14.43 10.03
CA ARG A 26 5.11 14.85 9.46
C ARG A 26 5.13 14.77 7.93
N TYR A 27 6.21 15.24 7.30
CA TYR A 27 6.37 15.16 5.85
C TYR A 27 6.39 13.69 5.36
N LEU A 28 7.15 12.81 6.03
CA LEU A 28 7.21 11.40 5.69
C LEU A 28 5.85 10.71 5.80
N LEU A 29 5.09 10.99 6.86
CA LEU A 29 3.72 10.47 7.03
C LEU A 29 2.75 11.00 5.97
N GLN A 30 2.89 12.27 5.56
CA GLN A 30 2.10 12.82 4.45
C GLN A 30 2.46 12.18 3.11
N SER A 31 3.74 11.96 2.85
CA SER A 31 4.26 11.24 1.67
C SER A 31 3.71 9.81 1.63
N TYR A 32 3.80 9.10 2.75
CA TYR A 32 3.26 7.75 2.93
C TYR A 32 1.73 7.69 2.72
N LEU A 33 0.96 8.63 3.30
CA LEU A 33 -0.48 8.74 3.08
C LEU A 33 -0.82 8.97 1.61
N ARG A 34 -0.16 9.95 0.99
CA ARG A 34 -0.39 10.27 -0.42
C ARG A 34 -0.13 9.05 -1.29
N HIS A 35 0.98 8.34 -1.07
CA HIS A 35 1.30 7.12 -1.81
C HIS A 35 0.21 6.06 -1.66
N ARG A 36 -0.17 5.69 -0.43
CA ARG A 36 -1.21 4.66 -0.21
C ARG A 36 -2.55 5.02 -0.84
N TYR A 37 -2.94 6.30 -0.77
CA TYR A 37 -4.16 6.75 -1.44
C TYR A 37 -4.05 6.71 -2.96
N LEU A 38 -2.91 7.10 -3.55
CA LEU A 38 -2.69 7.00 -5.00
C LEU A 38 -2.72 5.55 -5.48
N GLU A 39 -2.09 4.64 -4.73
CA GLU A 39 -2.06 3.21 -5.02
C GLU A 39 -3.47 2.62 -5.06
N SER A 40 -4.24 2.83 -3.99
CA SER A 40 -5.61 2.31 -3.91
C SER A 40 -6.58 3.00 -4.87
N ALA A 41 -6.26 4.22 -5.31
CA ALA A 41 -7.01 4.95 -6.34
C ALA A 41 -6.66 4.53 -7.78
N GLY A 42 -5.71 3.62 -7.98
CA GLY A 42 -5.21 3.25 -9.32
C GLY A 42 -4.40 4.35 -10.01
N ARG A 43 -4.00 5.41 -9.29
CA ARG A 43 -3.23 6.57 -9.79
C ARG A 43 -1.73 6.34 -9.64
N TRP A 44 -1.28 5.14 -10.01
CA TRP A 44 0.08 4.68 -9.73
C TRP A 44 1.18 5.44 -10.48
N GLU A 45 0.87 6.05 -11.63
CA GLU A 45 1.86 6.86 -12.34
C GLU A 45 2.35 8.04 -11.50
N GLU A 46 1.49 8.61 -10.65
CA GLU A 46 1.86 9.70 -9.74
C GLU A 46 2.74 9.24 -8.60
N ILE A 47 2.69 7.97 -8.19
CA ILE A 47 3.61 7.40 -7.19
C ILE A 47 5.06 7.51 -7.69
N LEU A 48 5.25 7.34 -9.00
CA LEU A 48 6.56 7.36 -9.65
C LEU A 48 7.02 8.78 -10.00
N ASP A 49 6.35 9.81 -9.49
CA ASP A 49 6.81 11.19 -9.59
C ASP A 49 8.20 11.30 -8.90
N PRO A 50 9.20 11.95 -9.53
CA PRO A 50 10.54 12.09 -8.95
C PRO A 50 10.60 12.84 -7.60
N ALA A 51 9.54 13.54 -7.21
CA ALA A 51 9.38 14.15 -5.90
C ALA A 51 8.89 13.16 -4.82
N LEU A 52 8.30 12.02 -5.21
CA LEU A 52 7.81 10.98 -4.31
C LEU A 52 8.73 9.78 -4.24
N THR A 53 9.23 9.29 -5.38
CA THR A 53 10.03 8.06 -5.46
C THR A 53 11.36 8.35 -6.12
N ILE A 54 12.44 7.71 -5.64
CA ILE A 54 13.76 7.84 -6.26
C ILE A 54 13.77 7.26 -7.69
N GLU A 55 14.81 7.57 -8.46
CA GLU A 55 14.94 7.09 -9.84
C GLU A 55 15.00 5.56 -9.95
N HIS A 56 15.67 4.92 -8.99
CA HIS A 56 15.88 3.47 -8.97
C HIS A 56 15.37 2.86 -7.65
N PRO A 57 14.03 2.69 -7.48
CA PRO A 57 13.47 2.10 -6.29
C PRO A 57 13.76 0.60 -6.20
N TYR A 58 13.80 0.05 -4.99
CA TYR A 58 13.98 -1.38 -4.77
C TYR A 58 13.00 -1.93 -3.73
N TYR A 59 12.08 -2.79 -4.17
CA TYR A 59 11.02 -3.32 -3.31
C TYR A 59 11.25 -4.81 -3.04
N ARG A 60 10.89 -5.32 -1.85
CA ARG A 60 11.03 -6.72 -1.48
C ARG A 60 9.76 -7.24 -0.86
N PHE A 61 9.34 -8.41 -1.30
CA PHE A 61 8.13 -9.06 -0.85
C PHE A 61 8.44 -10.47 -0.33
N SER A 62 7.93 -10.78 0.85
CA SER A 62 7.94 -12.12 1.45
C SER A 62 6.52 -12.48 1.88
N LEU A 63 5.71 -12.93 0.92
CA LEU A 63 4.30 -13.25 1.12
C LEU A 63 4.14 -14.77 1.33
N ILE A 64 3.20 -15.20 2.17
CA ILE A 64 3.10 -16.60 2.62
C ILE A 64 2.67 -17.55 1.50
N ALA A 65 1.87 -17.06 0.55
CA ALA A 65 1.37 -17.84 -0.59
C ALA A 65 2.15 -17.61 -1.89
N GLN A 66 3.22 -16.80 -1.85
CA GLN A 66 4.04 -16.49 -3.01
C GLN A 66 5.52 -16.72 -2.67
N GLY A 67 6.36 -16.99 -3.67
CA GLY A 67 7.80 -16.98 -3.46
C GLY A 67 8.27 -15.60 -3.03
N ARG A 68 9.44 -15.52 -2.38
CA ARG A 68 10.09 -14.22 -2.16
C ARG A 68 10.47 -13.62 -3.50
N PHE A 69 10.17 -12.35 -3.71
CA PHE A 69 10.56 -11.63 -4.91
C PHE A 69 10.95 -10.19 -4.58
N ALA A 70 11.62 -9.55 -5.53
CA ALA A 70 11.99 -8.16 -5.45
C ALA A 70 11.70 -7.47 -6.78
N LEU A 71 11.44 -6.17 -6.71
CA LEU A 71 11.31 -5.30 -7.87
C LEU A 71 12.50 -4.37 -7.88
N ASP A 72 13.27 -4.43 -8.96
CA ASP A 72 14.51 -3.69 -9.13
C ASP A 72 14.32 -2.60 -10.19
N GLY A 73 14.10 -1.36 -9.71
CA GLY A 73 13.97 -0.18 -10.54
C GLY A 73 12.53 0.15 -10.96
N ARG A 74 12.40 1.36 -11.52
CA ARG A 74 11.13 2.00 -11.85
C ARG A 74 10.25 1.17 -12.79
N GLU A 75 10.85 0.47 -13.75
CA GLU A 75 10.11 -0.33 -14.73
C GLU A 75 9.36 -1.50 -14.08
N GLN A 76 10.01 -2.24 -13.18
CA GLN A 76 9.39 -3.38 -12.51
C GLN A 76 8.31 -2.93 -11.52
N VAL A 77 8.55 -1.82 -10.81
CA VAL A 77 7.56 -1.21 -9.92
C VAL A 77 6.34 -0.71 -10.70
N ALA A 78 6.56 -0.02 -11.83
CA ALA A 78 5.49 0.44 -12.72
C ALA A 78 4.66 -0.72 -13.28
N ALA A 79 5.32 -1.80 -13.72
CA ALA A 79 4.64 -2.98 -14.24
C ALA A 79 3.72 -3.63 -13.20
N LEU A 80 4.17 -3.74 -11.94
CA LEU A 80 3.37 -4.30 -10.86
C LEU A 80 2.14 -3.43 -10.56
N TYR A 81 2.32 -2.13 -10.33
CA TYR A 81 1.20 -1.24 -10.03
C TYR A 81 0.22 -1.11 -11.20
N GLY A 82 0.74 -1.10 -12.44
CA GLY A 82 -0.07 -1.11 -13.65
C GLY A 82 -0.92 -2.37 -13.76
N HIS A 83 -0.35 -3.55 -13.47
CA HIS A 83 -1.08 -4.82 -13.43
C HIS A 83 -2.18 -4.80 -12.36
N TRP A 84 -1.85 -4.41 -11.13
CA TRP A 84 -2.83 -4.33 -10.03
C TRP A 84 -3.97 -3.36 -10.34
N THR A 85 -3.67 -2.21 -10.96
CA THR A 85 -4.71 -1.25 -11.36
C THR A 85 -5.59 -1.82 -12.47
N ALA A 86 -4.99 -2.45 -13.50
CA ALA A 86 -5.73 -3.03 -14.62
C ALA A 86 -6.61 -4.22 -14.24
N THR A 87 -6.37 -4.82 -13.08
CA THR A 87 -7.09 -5.99 -12.56
C THR A 87 -7.91 -5.69 -11.30
N ASP A 88 -8.05 -4.42 -10.91
CA ASP A 88 -8.73 -3.97 -9.68
C ASP A 88 -8.13 -4.54 -8.37
N GLN A 89 -6.92 -5.09 -8.43
CA GLN A 89 -6.18 -5.66 -7.29
C GLN A 89 -5.34 -4.62 -6.54
N CYS A 90 -5.35 -3.36 -7.01
CA CYS A 90 -4.79 -2.22 -6.26
C CYS A 90 -5.68 -1.82 -5.07
N VAL A 91 -6.91 -2.35 -4.98
CA VAL A 91 -7.83 -2.09 -3.87
C VAL A 91 -7.42 -2.92 -2.65
N PHE A 92 -7.04 -2.23 -1.58
CA PHE A 92 -6.72 -2.86 -0.31
C PHE A 92 -7.20 -2.07 0.91
N TYR A 93 -7.24 -2.75 2.04
CA TYR A 93 -7.70 -2.25 3.33
C TYR A 93 -6.72 -2.68 4.40
N VAL A 94 -6.65 -1.91 5.50
CA VAL A 94 -5.85 -2.29 6.67
C VAL A 94 -6.68 -2.09 7.94
N GLU A 95 -6.71 -3.11 8.79
CA GLU A 95 -7.30 -3.09 10.12
C GLU A 95 -6.22 -3.31 11.20
N ASP A 96 -6.50 -2.90 12.44
CA ASP A 96 -5.61 -3.07 13.60
C ASP A 96 -4.15 -2.64 13.34
N GLU A 97 -4.00 -1.59 12.53
CA GLU A 97 -2.68 -1.08 12.13
C GLU A 97 -2.03 -0.25 13.25
N THR A 98 -0.77 -0.56 13.53
CA THR A 98 0.13 0.26 14.33
C THR A 98 1.22 0.81 13.42
N VAL A 99 1.46 2.12 13.50
CA VAL A 99 2.41 2.84 12.64
C VAL A 99 3.42 3.57 13.49
N ALA A 100 4.68 3.56 13.07
CA ALA A 100 5.77 4.35 13.63
C ALA A 100 6.53 5.05 12.51
N VAL A 101 7.12 6.21 12.81
CA VAL A 101 7.94 6.99 11.89
C VAL A 101 9.27 7.31 12.55
N GLY A 102 10.34 7.26 11.76
CA GLY A 102 11.67 7.76 12.11
C GLY A 102 12.22 8.64 10.98
N ASP A 103 13.49 9.03 11.09
CA ASP A 103 14.09 9.99 10.14
C ASP A 103 14.21 9.46 8.71
N HIS A 104 14.26 8.14 8.52
CA HIS A 104 14.42 7.52 7.19
C HIS A 104 13.45 6.39 6.92
N MET A 105 12.45 6.19 7.79
CA MET A 105 11.49 5.11 7.59
C MET A 105 10.12 5.37 8.19
N VAL A 106 9.10 4.79 7.56
CA VAL A 106 7.78 4.55 8.14
C VAL A 106 7.60 3.04 8.26
N VAL A 107 7.16 2.57 9.42
CA VAL A 107 6.93 1.15 9.70
C VAL A 107 5.48 0.94 10.09
N GLY A 108 4.81 -0.01 9.45
CA GLY A 108 3.44 -0.39 9.73
C GLY A 108 3.33 -1.88 10.06
N ARG A 109 2.46 -2.24 11.00
CA ARG A 109 2.06 -3.63 11.28
C ARG A 109 0.55 -3.69 11.47
N GLY A 110 -0.14 -4.58 10.79
CA GLY A 110 -1.58 -4.69 10.88
C GLY A 110 -2.14 -5.93 10.18
N ILE A 111 -3.44 -5.92 9.93
CA ILE A 111 -4.15 -6.92 9.15
C ILE A 111 -4.49 -6.29 7.80
N GLY A 112 -3.87 -6.78 6.72
CA GLY A 112 -4.14 -6.36 5.36
C GLY A 112 -5.26 -7.19 4.73
N TYR A 113 -6.06 -6.55 3.89
CA TYR A 113 -7.00 -7.21 2.97
C TYR A 113 -6.78 -6.66 1.59
N GLN A 114 -6.44 -7.50 0.62
CA GLN A 114 -6.29 -7.09 -0.78
C GLN A 114 -7.31 -7.80 -1.65
N GLN A 115 -7.91 -7.09 -2.61
CA GLN A 115 -8.68 -7.74 -3.66
C GLN A 115 -7.76 -8.58 -4.53
N THR A 116 -8.05 -9.86 -4.67
CA THR A 116 -7.26 -10.80 -5.48
C THR A 116 -8.18 -11.63 -6.35
N LEU A 117 -7.85 -11.72 -7.65
CA LEU A 117 -8.62 -12.52 -8.58
C LEU A 117 -8.42 -14.02 -8.28
N GLY A 118 -9.49 -14.80 -8.31
CA GLY A 118 -9.44 -16.23 -7.99
C GLY A 118 -8.49 -17.02 -8.89
N SER A 119 -8.26 -16.60 -10.13
CA SER A 119 -7.29 -17.24 -11.03
C SER A 119 -5.83 -17.08 -10.56
N GLU A 120 -5.50 -15.96 -9.91
CA GLU A 120 -4.17 -15.77 -9.31
C GLU A 120 -4.02 -16.65 -8.06
N LEU A 121 -5.08 -16.77 -7.25
CA LEU A 121 -5.11 -17.68 -6.11
C LEU A 121 -4.97 -19.15 -6.55
N ALA A 122 -5.66 -19.55 -7.62
CA ALA A 122 -5.58 -20.89 -8.21
C ALA A 122 -4.17 -21.21 -8.73
N THR A 123 -3.50 -20.23 -9.33
CA THR A 123 -2.08 -20.34 -9.72
C THR A 123 -1.18 -20.62 -8.52
N GLY A 124 -1.52 -20.07 -7.34
CA GLY A 124 -0.88 -20.34 -6.05
C GLY A 124 -1.32 -21.64 -5.36
N GLY A 125 -2.16 -22.45 -6.00
CA GLY A 125 -2.62 -23.74 -5.46
C GLY A 125 -3.84 -23.67 -4.52
N VAL A 126 -4.52 -22.52 -4.45
CA VAL A 126 -5.77 -22.37 -3.69
C VAL A 126 -6.95 -22.88 -4.53
N ASP A 127 -7.86 -23.64 -3.93
CA ASP A 127 -9.13 -24.03 -4.56
C ASP A 127 -10.08 -22.81 -4.58
N ALA A 128 -10.00 -22.03 -5.65
CA ALA A 128 -10.74 -20.78 -5.85
C ALA A 128 -11.51 -20.78 -7.18
N ASP A 129 -12.64 -20.07 -7.21
CA ASP A 129 -13.36 -19.77 -8.43
C ASP A 129 -12.57 -18.74 -9.24
N GLU A 130 -12.01 -19.16 -10.37
CA GLU A 130 -11.09 -18.36 -11.20
C GLU A 130 -11.66 -17.01 -11.66
N HIS A 131 -12.99 -16.88 -11.69
CA HIS A 131 -13.68 -15.68 -12.17
C HIS A 131 -14.20 -14.77 -11.04
N ALA A 132 -14.04 -15.16 -9.78
CA ALA A 132 -14.49 -14.39 -8.65
C ALA A 132 -13.36 -13.56 -8.03
N MET A 133 -13.71 -12.42 -7.46
CA MET A 133 -12.80 -11.64 -6.62
C MET A 133 -12.87 -12.12 -5.17
N TYR A 134 -11.72 -12.14 -4.51
CA TYR A 134 -11.58 -12.49 -3.10
C TYR A 134 -10.93 -11.33 -2.34
N LEU A 135 -11.19 -11.23 -1.05
CA LEU A 135 -10.29 -10.53 -0.13
C LEU A 135 -9.29 -11.54 0.42
N THR A 136 -8.03 -11.34 0.08
CA THR A 136 -6.91 -12.02 0.70
C THR A 136 -6.56 -11.31 2.01
N LYS A 137 -6.91 -11.92 3.14
CA LYS A 137 -6.59 -11.44 4.49
C LYS A 137 -5.23 -11.98 4.92
N SER A 138 -4.36 -11.11 5.42
CA SER A 138 -3.08 -11.51 6.01
C SER A 138 -2.59 -10.56 7.11
N HIS A 139 -1.81 -11.10 8.05
CA HIS A 139 -1.03 -10.27 8.96
C HIS A 139 0.21 -9.75 8.22
N ILE A 140 0.29 -8.43 8.08
CA ILE A 140 1.33 -7.75 7.33
C ILE A 140 2.22 -6.92 8.25
N CYS A 141 3.49 -6.81 7.89
CA CYS A 141 4.34 -5.74 8.36
C CYS A 141 5.14 -5.16 7.19
N MET A 142 5.26 -3.84 7.21
CA MET A 142 5.72 -3.03 6.09
C MET A 142 6.80 -2.07 6.60
N VAL A 143 7.92 -1.99 5.89
CA VAL A 143 8.98 -1.00 6.13
C VAL A 143 9.20 -0.20 4.87
N TRP A 144 8.97 1.10 4.96
CA TRP A 144 9.08 2.05 3.86
C TRP A 144 10.27 2.94 4.13
N THR A 145 11.26 2.91 3.24
CA THR A 145 12.54 3.62 3.44
C THR A 145 12.62 4.85 2.57
N TYR A 146 13.21 5.93 3.11
CA TYR A 146 13.25 7.23 2.45
C TYR A 146 14.66 7.80 2.45
N ASP A 147 14.98 8.61 1.43
CA ASP A 147 16.24 9.36 1.36
C ASP A 147 16.18 10.67 2.18
N ASP A 148 17.27 11.42 2.21
CA ASP A 148 17.34 12.71 2.93
C ASP A 148 16.35 13.74 2.39
N ARG A 149 15.91 13.58 1.13
CA ARG A 149 14.90 14.43 0.48
C ARG A 149 13.47 13.90 0.64
N CYS A 150 13.27 12.92 1.54
CA CYS A 150 11.98 12.29 1.81
C CYS A 150 11.35 11.59 0.60
N ARG A 151 12.16 11.15 -0.36
CA ARG A 151 11.71 10.32 -1.49
C ARG A 151 11.83 8.85 -1.13
N LEU A 152 10.81 8.08 -1.50
CA LEU A 152 10.74 6.64 -1.28
C LEU A 152 11.87 5.93 -2.03
N ILE A 153 12.70 5.21 -1.28
CA ILE A 153 13.74 4.31 -1.78
C ILE A 153 13.11 2.95 -2.13
N GLY A 154 12.16 2.51 -1.30
CA GLY A 154 11.42 1.28 -1.55
C GLY A 154 10.72 0.75 -0.32
N GLU A 155 10.15 -0.42 -0.50
CA GLU A 155 9.24 -1.05 0.44
C GLU A 155 9.70 -2.48 0.72
N ASP A 156 9.70 -2.86 1.99
CA ASP A 156 9.78 -4.25 2.38
C ASP A 156 8.43 -4.67 3.00
N VAL A 157 7.79 -5.67 2.41
CA VAL A 157 6.48 -6.17 2.86
C VAL A 157 6.58 -7.66 3.14
N TRP A 158 6.17 -8.05 4.34
CA TRP A 158 6.16 -9.45 4.75
C TRP A 158 4.86 -9.83 5.44
N GLU A 159 4.41 -11.03 5.11
CA GLU A 159 3.34 -11.72 5.83
C GLU A 159 3.98 -12.72 6.80
N PHE A 160 3.47 -12.81 8.03
CA PHE A 160 4.18 -13.56 9.09
C PHE A 160 3.30 -14.50 9.92
N ASP A 161 2.00 -14.61 9.64
CA ASP A 161 1.08 -15.52 10.34
C ASP A 161 0.21 -16.26 9.31
N ASP A 162 0.59 -17.49 8.99
CA ASP A 162 -0.07 -18.33 7.99
C ASP A 162 -1.38 -18.92 8.51
N ALA A 163 -1.45 -19.22 9.81
CA ALA A 163 -2.61 -19.78 10.49
C ALA A 163 -3.81 -18.82 10.46
N GLU A 164 -3.56 -17.52 10.44
CA GLU A 164 -4.59 -16.47 10.42
C GLU A 164 -4.92 -15.94 9.00
N ARG A 165 -4.26 -16.49 7.97
CA ARG A 165 -4.53 -16.15 6.56
C ARG A 165 -5.91 -16.67 6.14
N ALA A 166 -6.65 -15.86 5.38
CA ALA A 166 -7.94 -16.28 4.84
C ALA A 166 -8.18 -15.72 3.43
N TYR A 167 -8.96 -16.47 2.64
CA TYR A 167 -9.48 -16.02 1.35
C TYR A 167 -10.99 -15.91 1.45
N ILE A 168 -11.52 -14.70 1.32
CA ILE A 168 -12.94 -14.43 1.51
C ILE A 168 -13.54 -14.08 0.15
N LYS A 169 -14.34 -14.98 -0.42
CA LYS A 169 -15.02 -14.72 -1.69
C LYS A 169 -15.95 -13.52 -1.54
N LEU A 170 -15.80 -12.51 -2.40
CA LEU A 170 -16.66 -11.34 -2.41
C LEU A 170 -17.96 -11.62 -3.17
N ASP A 171 -19.05 -10.99 -2.72
CA ASP A 171 -20.21 -10.81 -3.60
C ASP A 171 -19.80 -9.88 -4.74
N PRO A 172 -20.19 -10.14 -6.00
CA PRO A 172 -19.85 -9.25 -7.12
C PRO A 172 -20.23 -7.79 -6.91
N SER A 173 -21.27 -7.51 -6.11
CA SER A 173 -21.68 -6.14 -5.77
C SER A 173 -20.80 -5.45 -4.72
N ASP A 174 -19.96 -6.20 -4.00
CA ASP A 174 -18.99 -5.69 -3.04
C ASP A 174 -17.60 -5.47 -3.66
N VAL A 175 -17.38 -5.92 -4.91
CA VAL A 175 -16.10 -5.72 -5.62
C VAL A 175 -15.98 -4.26 -6.04
N LEU A 176 -14.92 -3.61 -5.58
CA LEU A 176 -14.62 -2.24 -5.95
C LEU A 176 -13.67 -2.23 -7.15
N THR A 177 -13.98 -1.46 -8.19
CA THR A 177 -13.02 -1.23 -9.28
C THR A 177 -12.02 -0.13 -8.90
N ALA A 178 -10.86 -0.11 -9.55
CA ALA A 178 -9.87 0.96 -9.39
C ALA A 178 -10.48 2.35 -9.68
N GLU A 179 -11.38 2.45 -10.67
CA GLU A 179 -12.09 3.70 -10.98
C GLU A 179 -13.02 4.13 -9.83
N GLN A 180 -13.77 3.20 -9.24
CA GLN A 180 -14.64 3.48 -8.10
C GLN A 180 -13.84 3.88 -6.86
N ALA A 181 -12.76 3.14 -6.58
CA ALA A 181 -11.81 3.45 -5.52
C ALA A 181 -11.22 4.85 -5.70
N GLY A 182 -10.78 5.20 -6.91
CA GLY A 182 -10.26 6.52 -7.23
C GLY A 182 -11.25 7.64 -6.95
N LYS A 183 -12.53 7.48 -7.33
CA LYS A 183 -13.58 8.47 -7.03
C LYS A 183 -13.81 8.66 -5.52
N LEU A 184 -13.77 7.58 -4.75
CA LEU A 184 -13.97 7.61 -3.30
C LEU A 184 -12.77 8.23 -2.57
N LEU A 185 -11.56 7.98 -3.07
CA LEU A 185 -10.31 8.42 -2.46
C LEU A 185 -9.84 9.80 -2.91
N GLU A 186 -10.38 10.35 -4.01
CA GLU A 186 -10.01 11.68 -4.54
C GLU A 186 -9.96 12.78 -3.46
N PRO A 187 -10.92 12.90 -2.52
CA PRO A 187 -10.87 13.93 -1.49
C PRO A 187 -9.69 13.80 -0.53
N PHE A 188 -9.08 12.63 -0.42
CA PHE A 188 -8.00 12.31 0.51
C PHE A 188 -6.60 12.43 -0.12
N ILE A 189 -6.50 12.46 -1.45
CA ILE A 189 -5.25 12.62 -2.19
C ILE A 189 -4.82 14.09 -2.13
N LYS A 190 -4.07 14.46 -1.09
CA LYS A 190 -3.53 15.82 -0.93
C LYS A 190 -2.16 15.97 -1.59
N PRO A 191 -1.84 17.13 -2.17
CA PRO A 191 -0.47 17.42 -2.59
C PRO A 191 0.43 17.46 -1.35
N LEU A 192 1.71 17.12 -1.52
CA LEU A 192 2.68 17.34 -0.47
C LEU A 192 2.99 18.83 -0.31
N PRO A 193 3.31 19.29 0.91
CA PRO A 193 3.95 20.58 1.06
C PRO A 193 5.28 20.59 0.28
N PRO A 194 5.78 21.76 -0.14
CA PRO A 194 7.08 21.84 -0.77
C PRO A 194 8.17 21.34 0.18
N PHE A 195 9.14 20.61 -0.35
CA PHE A 195 10.33 20.26 0.40
C PHE A 195 11.20 21.50 0.64
N ASP A 196 11.74 21.64 1.84
CA ASP A 196 12.78 22.60 2.17
C ASP A 196 13.82 21.98 3.12
N ASP A 197 15.00 22.61 3.23
CA ASP A 197 16.15 22.05 3.95
C ASP A 197 15.93 21.93 5.47
N SER A 198 14.89 22.54 6.04
CA SER A 198 14.51 22.30 7.45
C SER A 198 13.99 20.88 7.70
N LEU A 199 13.68 20.14 6.63
CA LEU A 199 13.27 18.74 6.67
C LEU A 199 14.44 17.77 6.63
N LEU A 200 15.69 18.24 6.45
CA LEU A 200 16.85 17.35 6.49
C LEU A 200 16.97 16.68 7.88
N PRO A 201 17.47 15.43 7.94
CA PRO A 201 17.68 14.76 9.21
C PRO A 201 18.67 15.56 10.08
N ALA A 202 18.47 15.50 11.40
CA ALA A 202 19.29 16.21 12.39
C ALA A 202 20.69 15.59 12.56
#